data_AF-A3KL81-F1
#
_entry.id   AF-A3KL81-F1
#
_cell.length_a   1.000
_cell.length_b   1.000
_cell.length_c   1.000
_cell.angle_alpha   90.00
_cell.angle_beta   90.00
_cell.angle_gamma   90.00
#
_symmetry.space_group_name_H-M   'P 1'
#
loop_
_entity.id
_entity.type
_entity.pdbx_description
1 polymer ?
#
loop_
_entity_poly.entity_id
_entity_poly.type
_entity_poly.pdbx_seq_one_letter_code
_entity_poly.pdbx_strand_id
1 'polypeptide(L)'
;ARFDFVMEAIHKAEAETGERKGHYLNVTAPTADEMMVRAEYAKELGAPIIMHDYITGGWAANTQLAQWCQKNGMLLHIHRAMHAVLDRNPHHGIHFRVLTKILRLSGGDHLHSGTVVGKLEGDREATLGWIDTMRDSFIPEDRSRGLFFDQDWGSMPGVIPVASGGIHVWHMPALVAIFGDDSVLQFGGGT
;
A
#
# COMPACT_ATOMS: atom_id res chain seq x y z
N ALA A 1 -7.19 4.26 -23.24
CA ALA A 1 -5.86 4.78 -23.65
C ALA A 1 -4.75 4.28 -22.72
N ARG A 2 -4.54 4.83 -21.50
CA ARG A 2 -3.42 4.39 -20.64
C ARG A 2 -3.50 2.90 -20.25
N PHE A 3 -4.67 2.43 -19.84
CA PHE A 3 -4.83 1.04 -19.38
C PHE A 3 -4.49 0.05 -20.50
N ASP A 4 -4.98 0.30 -21.71
CA ASP A 4 -4.74 -0.57 -22.88
C ASP A 4 -3.25 -0.70 -23.20
N PHE A 5 -2.54 0.43 -23.33
CA PHE A 5 -1.11 0.43 -23.64
C PHE A 5 -0.27 -0.23 -22.55
N VAL A 6 -0.65 -0.05 -21.29
CA VAL A 6 0.04 -0.68 -20.15
C VAL A 6 -0.20 -2.19 -20.14
N MET A 7 -1.41 -2.65 -20.44
CA MET A 7 -1.71 -4.08 -20.51
C MET A 7 -0.99 -4.77 -21.67
N GLU A 8 -0.88 -4.11 -22.83
CA GLU A 8 -0.04 -4.59 -23.94
C GLU A 8 1.43 -4.74 -23.50
N ALA A 9 1.97 -3.73 -22.81
CA ALA A 9 3.34 -3.77 -22.30
C ALA A 9 3.56 -4.87 -21.26
N ILE A 10 2.58 -5.11 -20.37
CA ILE A 10 2.62 -6.22 -19.41
C ILE A 10 2.70 -7.55 -20.14
N HIS A 11 1.79 -7.82 -21.08
CA HIS A 11 1.77 -9.09 -21.81
C HIS A 11 3.05 -9.33 -22.60
N LYS A 12 3.60 -8.27 -23.23
CA LYS A 12 4.90 -8.35 -23.91
C LYS A 12 6.02 -8.74 -22.94
N ALA A 13 6.12 -8.06 -21.80
CA ALA A 13 7.16 -8.35 -20.81
C ALA A 13 7.01 -9.74 -20.16
N GLU A 14 5.78 -10.19 -19.90
CA GLU A 14 5.52 -11.57 -19.44
C GLU A 14 5.97 -12.59 -20.48
N ALA A 15 5.64 -12.40 -21.76
CA ALA A 15 6.03 -13.29 -22.83
C ALA A 15 7.56 -13.35 -23.04
N GLU A 16 8.26 -12.23 -22.90
CA GLU A 16 9.72 -12.15 -23.04
C GLU A 16 10.48 -12.76 -21.85
N THR A 17 9.92 -12.70 -20.64
CA THR A 17 10.63 -13.09 -19.41
C THR A 17 10.19 -14.43 -18.83
N GLY A 18 8.96 -14.87 -19.12
CA GLY A 18 8.35 -16.04 -18.48
C GLY A 18 7.90 -15.81 -17.03
N GLU A 19 8.03 -14.59 -16.50
CA GLU A 19 7.62 -14.22 -15.15
C GLU A 19 6.30 -13.44 -15.16
N ARG A 20 5.51 -13.56 -14.09
CA ARG A 20 4.30 -12.74 -13.91
C ARG A 20 4.67 -11.26 -13.75
N LYS A 21 3.97 -10.39 -14.47
CA LYS A 21 4.14 -8.92 -14.40
C LYS A 21 2.83 -8.24 -14.06
N GLY A 22 2.91 -7.00 -13.62
CA GLY A 22 1.74 -6.19 -13.30
C GLY A 22 2.07 -4.70 -13.28
N HIS A 23 1.03 -3.88 -13.42
CA HIS A 23 1.10 -2.44 -13.24
C HIS A 23 -0.12 -2.02 -12.45
N TYR A 24 0.07 -1.18 -11.44
CA TYR A 24 -1.04 -0.80 -10.56
C TYR A 24 -1.87 0.27 -11.27
N LEU A 25 -2.94 -0.15 -11.94
CA LEU A 25 -3.79 0.78 -12.69
C LEU A 25 -4.57 1.66 -11.71
N ASN A 26 -4.22 2.96 -11.64
CA ASN A 26 -4.89 3.87 -10.70
C ASN A 26 -6.35 4.13 -11.10
N VAL A 27 -7.26 3.72 -10.21
CA VAL A 27 -8.71 3.87 -10.36
C VAL A 27 -9.29 5.04 -9.56
N THR A 28 -8.49 5.73 -8.74
CA THR A 28 -8.92 6.93 -8.00
C THR A 28 -9.56 7.96 -8.92
N ALA A 29 -10.75 8.43 -8.56
CA ALA A 29 -11.57 9.33 -9.37
C ALA A 29 -12.32 10.35 -8.50
N PRO A 30 -12.88 11.43 -9.09
CA PRO A 30 -13.69 12.43 -8.38
C PRO A 30 -14.93 11.87 -7.68
N THR A 31 -15.50 10.76 -8.18
CA THR A 31 -16.68 10.10 -7.59
C THR A 31 -16.43 8.60 -7.46
N ALA A 32 -17.15 7.96 -6.54
CA ALA A 32 -17.10 6.51 -6.36
C ALA A 32 -17.58 5.76 -7.62
N ASP A 33 -18.58 6.27 -8.32
CA ASP A 33 -19.09 5.66 -9.55
C ASP A 33 -18.04 5.66 -10.66
N GLU A 34 -17.33 6.78 -10.87
CA GLU A 34 -16.23 6.84 -11.84
C GLU A 34 -15.05 5.93 -11.44
N MET A 35 -14.78 5.80 -10.15
CA MET A 35 -13.78 4.85 -9.64
C MET A 35 -14.17 3.42 -9.99
N MET A 36 -15.44 3.04 -9.80
CA MET A 36 -15.94 1.71 -10.15
C MET A 36 -15.92 1.44 -11.65
N VAL A 37 -16.26 2.42 -12.50
CA VAL A 37 -16.13 2.29 -13.97
C VAL A 37 -14.69 1.97 -14.37
N ARG A 38 -13.69 2.61 -13.74
CA ARG A 38 -12.28 2.30 -14.00
C ARG A 38 -11.88 0.93 -13.49
N ALA A 39 -12.38 0.51 -12.33
CA ALA A 39 -12.10 -0.81 -11.77
C ALA A 39 -12.66 -1.95 -12.66
N GLU A 40 -13.90 -1.82 -13.12
CA GLU A 40 -14.50 -2.78 -14.07
C GLU A 40 -13.70 -2.83 -15.37
N TYR A 41 -13.30 -1.68 -15.93
CA TYR A 41 -12.47 -1.67 -17.13
C TYR A 41 -11.10 -2.34 -16.93
N ALA A 42 -10.44 -2.13 -15.79
CA ALA A 42 -9.19 -2.82 -15.46
C ALA A 42 -9.38 -4.35 -15.41
N LYS A 43 -10.51 -4.82 -14.86
CA LYS A 43 -10.85 -6.24 -14.82
C LYS A 43 -11.16 -6.80 -16.21
N GLU A 44 -11.89 -6.08 -17.06
CA GLU A 44 -12.16 -6.50 -18.45
C GLU A 44 -10.87 -6.73 -19.23
N LEU A 45 -9.84 -5.91 -18.97
CA LEU A 45 -8.52 -6.09 -19.57
C LEU A 45 -7.68 -7.22 -18.94
N GLY A 46 -8.15 -7.85 -17.86
CA GLY A 46 -7.43 -8.91 -17.16
C GLY A 46 -6.28 -8.41 -16.27
N ALA A 47 -6.31 -7.16 -15.82
CA ALA A 47 -5.29 -6.64 -14.91
C ALA A 47 -5.28 -7.44 -13.59
N PRO A 48 -4.10 -7.82 -13.05
CA PRO A 48 -4.02 -8.57 -11.80
C PRO A 48 -4.10 -7.69 -10.56
N ILE A 49 -3.90 -6.37 -10.70
CA ILE A 49 -3.81 -5.42 -9.60
C ILE A 49 -4.21 -4.00 -10.04
N ILE A 50 -4.92 -3.29 -9.17
CA ILE A 50 -5.24 -1.86 -9.32
C ILE A 50 -4.68 -1.06 -8.13
N MET A 51 -4.73 0.28 -8.21
CA MET A 51 -4.41 1.12 -7.05
C MET A 51 -5.44 2.20 -6.73
N HIS A 52 -5.50 2.58 -5.46
CA HIS A 52 -6.37 3.63 -4.96
C HIS A 52 -5.69 4.53 -3.91
N ASP A 53 -5.99 5.82 -3.94
CA ASP A 53 -5.55 6.81 -2.96
C ASP A 53 -6.59 6.94 -1.84
N TYR A 54 -6.54 6.06 -0.84
CA TYR A 54 -7.66 5.85 0.09
C TYR A 54 -8.02 7.05 1.00
N ILE A 55 -7.07 7.94 1.31
CA ILE A 55 -7.35 9.13 2.13
C ILE A 55 -8.04 10.19 1.27
N THR A 56 -7.53 10.46 0.07
CA THR A 56 -8.08 11.49 -0.82
C THR A 56 -9.36 11.03 -1.51
N GLY A 57 -9.48 9.74 -1.84
CA GLY A 57 -10.73 9.13 -2.33
C GLY A 57 -11.75 8.89 -1.23
N GLY A 58 -11.29 8.76 0.02
CA GLY A 58 -12.13 8.60 1.21
C GLY A 58 -12.37 7.13 1.59
N TRP A 59 -12.48 6.88 2.90
CA TRP A 59 -12.62 5.53 3.46
C TRP A 59 -13.89 4.79 3.02
N ALA A 60 -14.98 5.50 2.74
CA ALA A 60 -16.20 4.90 2.21
C ALA A 60 -15.98 4.30 0.81
N ALA A 61 -15.35 5.07 -0.10
CA ALA A 61 -15.01 4.61 -1.44
C ALA A 61 -13.99 3.46 -1.38
N ASN A 62 -12.97 3.57 -0.53
CA ASN A 62 -11.98 2.50 -0.35
C ASN A 62 -12.62 1.18 0.10
N THR A 63 -13.53 1.23 1.09
CA THR A 63 -14.20 0.03 1.60
C THR A 63 -15.07 -0.62 0.53
N GLN A 64 -15.79 0.18 -0.26
CA GLN A 64 -16.55 -0.30 -1.42
C GLN A 64 -15.64 -0.98 -2.45
N LEU A 65 -14.52 -0.34 -2.79
CA LEU A 65 -13.56 -0.87 -3.76
C LEU A 65 -12.91 -2.16 -3.26
N ALA A 66 -12.51 -2.25 -1.99
CA ALA A 66 -11.92 -3.44 -1.40
C ALA A 66 -12.89 -4.63 -1.41
N GLN A 67 -14.17 -4.42 -1.06
CA GLN A 67 -15.20 -5.44 -1.16
C GLN A 67 -15.41 -5.91 -2.60
N TRP A 68 -15.35 -4.98 -3.56
CA TRP A 68 -15.40 -5.33 -4.98
C TRP A 68 -14.17 -6.13 -5.41
N CYS A 69 -12.97 -5.73 -4.99
CA CYS A 69 -11.72 -6.42 -5.31
C CYS A 69 -11.74 -7.87 -4.82
N GLN A 70 -12.16 -8.09 -3.58
CA GLN A 70 -12.33 -9.41 -2.99
C GLN A 70 -13.27 -10.31 -3.82
N LYS A 71 -14.41 -9.78 -4.28
CA LYS A 71 -15.39 -10.54 -5.08
C LYS A 71 -14.90 -10.84 -6.49
N ASN A 72 -13.95 -10.07 -7.00
CA ASN A 72 -13.48 -10.15 -8.38
C ASN A 72 -12.05 -10.72 -8.52
N GLY A 73 -11.42 -11.12 -7.41
CA GLY A 73 -10.05 -11.65 -7.44
C GLY A 73 -9.00 -10.62 -7.88
N MET A 74 -9.22 -9.35 -7.59
CA MET A 74 -8.34 -8.24 -7.96
C MET A 74 -7.49 -7.84 -6.75
N LEU A 75 -6.17 -7.71 -6.92
CA LEU A 75 -5.33 -7.14 -5.87
C LEU A 75 -5.51 -5.61 -5.81
N LEU A 76 -5.41 -5.05 -4.60
CA LEU A 76 -5.62 -3.64 -4.32
C LEU A 76 -4.40 -3.01 -3.63
N HIS A 77 -3.62 -2.26 -4.40
CA HIS A 77 -2.51 -1.44 -3.88
C HIS A 77 -3.01 -0.11 -3.33
N ILE A 78 -2.67 0.21 -2.08
CA ILE A 78 -3.10 1.46 -1.44
C ILE A 78 -1.97 2.45 -1.36
N HIS A 79 -2.20 3.62 -1.95
CA HIS A 79 -1.33 4.77 -1.81
C HIS A 79 -1.89 5.75 -0.78
N ARG A 80 -1.01 6.34 0.03
CA ARG A 80 -1.37 7.16 1.20
C ARG A 80 -1.31 8.66 0.93
N ALA A 81 -1.63 9.10 -0.28
CA ALA A 81 -1.63 10.53 -0.62
C ALA A 81 -2.38 11.34 0.46
N MET A 82 -1.89 12.53 0.81
CA MET A 82 -2.40 13.41 1.88
C MET A 82 -2.12 12.98 3.33
N HIS A 83 -1.55 11.78 3.60
CA HIS A 83 -1.33 11.32 4.99
C HIS A 83 -0.53 12.29 5.87
N ALA A 84 0.54 12.89 5.33
CA ALA A 84 1.43 13.80 6.06
C ALA A 84 0.77 15.11 6.49
N VAL A 85 -0.42 15.44 5.97
CA VAL A 85 -1.25 16.54 6.48
C VAL A 85 -1.83 16.19 7.85
N LEU A 86 -2.07 14.90 8.10
CA LEU A 86 -2.69 14.38 9.31
C LEU A 86 -1.68 13.86 10.33
N ASP A 87 -0.58 13.23 9.88
CA ASP A 87 0.25 12.38 10.75
C ASP A 87 1.66 12.90 11.05
N ARG A 88 2.07 14.02 10.44
CA ARG A 88 3.45 14.51 10.55
C ARG A 88 3.73 15.29 11.82
N ASN A 89 2.77 16.07 12.31
CA ASN A 89 3.00 16.94 13.47
C ASN A 89 2.89 16.13 14.78
N PRO A 90 3.96 16.04 15.59
CA PRO A 90 3.95 15.24 16.81
C PRO A 90 3.03 15.79 17.91
N HIS A 91 2.54 17.03 17.77
CA HIS A 91 1.70 17.70 18.76
C HIS A 91 0.23 17.86 18.31
N HIS A 92 -0.10 17.54 17.06
CA HIS A 92 -1.46 17.67 16.55
C HIS A 92 -1.70 16.76 15.35
N GLY A 93 -2.78 15.98 15.38
CA GLY A 93 -3.22 15.16 14.26
C GLY A 93 -3.50 13.70 14.65
N ILE A 94 -3.35 12.81 13.67
CA ILE A 94 -3.59 11.37 13.80
C ILE A 94 -2.34 10.65 13.34
N HIS A 95 -1.63 10.01 14.25
CA HIS A 95 -0.40 9.29 13.91
C HIS A 95 -0.64 8.17 12.89
N PHE A 96 0.32 7.96 11.97
CA PHE A 96 0.17 7.04 10.83
C PHE A 96 -0.26 5.63 11.23
N ARG A 97 0.26 5.08 12.34
CA ARG A 97 -0.17 3.78 12.90
C ARG A 97 -1.70 3.62 13.00
N VAL A 98 -2.43 4.69 13.31
CA VAL A 98 -3.91 4.65 13.39
C VAL A 98 -4.50 4.57 11.98
N LEU A 99 -3.97 5.34 11.04
CA LEU A 99 -4.36 5.32 9.62
C LEU A 99 -4.08 3.95 8.97
N THR A 100 -3.01 3.27 9.39
CA THR A 100 -2.66 1.90 9.01
C THR A 100 -3.70 0.89 9.50
N LYS A 101 -4.13 0.98 10.78
CA LYS A 101 -5.19 0.11 11.33
C LYS A 101 -6.51 0.33 10.60
N ILE A 102 -6.87 1.59 10.34
CA ILE A 102 -8.07 1.94 9.56
C ILE A 102 -8.01 1.31 8.17
N LEU A 103 -6.86 1.36 7.50
CA LEU A 103 -6.71 0.73 6.19
C LEU A 103 -6.86 -0.79 6.27
N ARG A 104 -6.15 -1.46 7.18
CA ARG A 104 -6.24 -2.94 7.32
C ARG A 104 -7.68 -3.40 7.57
N LEU A 105 -8.47 -2.64 8.32
CA LEU A 105 -9.90 -2.88 8.52
C LEU A 105 -10.76 -2.56 7.28
N SER A 106 -10.49 -1.45 6.60
CA SER A 106 -11.23 -1.01 5.41
C SER A 106 -10.98 -1.93 4.21
N GLY A 107 -9.79 -2.51 4.12
CA GLY A 107 -9.32 -3.41 3.08
C GLY A 107 -8.29 -2.78 2.15
N GLY A 108 -7.25 -3.56 1.85
CA GLY A 108 -6.15 -3.23 0.96
C GLY A 108 -5.05 -4.29 1.09
N ASP A 109 -4.47 -4.71 -0.02
CA ASP A 109 -3.44 -5.77 -0.01
C ASP A 109 -2.05 -5.19 0.25
N HIS A 110 -1.79 -3.98 -0.24
CA HIS A 110 -0.54 -3.26 0.00
C HIS A 110 -0.80 -1.88 0.61
N LEU A 111 0.14 -1.35 1.39
CA LEU A 111 0.11 0.05 1.84
C LEU A 111 1.53 0.63 1.94
N HIS A 112 1.71 1.84 1.42
CA HIS A 112 2.95 2.60 1.61
C HIS A 112 3.23 2.87 3.10
N SER A 113 4.38 2.43 3.58
CA SER A 113 4.76 2.50 5.01
C SER A 113 5.98 3.37 5.29
N GLY A 114 6.58 3.98 4.25
CA GLY A 114 7.78 4.80 4.37
C GLY A 114 9.04 4.01 4.03
N THR A 115 10.21 4.65 4.08
CA THR A 115 11.49 4.01 3.71
C THR A 115 12.52 4.02 4.83
N VAL A 116 12.37 4.87 5.85
CA VAL A 116 13.35 5.19 6.90
C VAL A 116 14.63 5.86 6.37
N VAL A 117 15.20 5.32 5.30
CA VAL A 117 16.47 5.75 4.70
C VAL A 117 16.33 6.61 3.45
N GLY A 118 15.11 6.78 2.95
CA GLY A 118 14.85 7.54 1.72
C GLY A 118 14.59 9.03 1.98
N LYS A 119 13.98 9.69 0.97
CA LYS A 119 13.79 11.15 0.98
C LYS A 119 12.71 11.67 1.94
N LEU A 120 11.80 10.79 2.36
CA LEU A 120 10.63 11.16 3.16
C LEU A 120 10.89 10.80 4.63
N GLU A 121 10.38 11.63 5.53
CA GLU A 121 10.50 11.44 6.98
C GLU A 121 9.94 10.09 7.43
N GLY A 122 10.65 9.43 8.35
CA GLY A 122 10.22 8.19 8.98
C GLY A 122 11.18 7.78 10.10
N ASP A 123 10.73 7.88 11.34
CA ASP A 123 11.45 7.32 12.48
C ASP A 123 11.48 5.79 12.38
N ARG A 124 12.63 5.17 12.64
CA ARG A 124 12.82 3.74 12.43
C ARG A 124 11.95 2.91 13.37
N GLU A 125 11.95 3.21 14.67
CA GLU A 125 11.24 2.40 15.66
C GLU A 125 9.72 2.51 15.49
N ALA A 126 9.23 3.73 15.22
CA ALA A 126 7.84 3.92 14.87
C ALA A 126 7.47 3.16 13.58
N THR A 127 8.37 3.15 12.59
CA THR A 127 8.16 2.43 11.33
C THR A 127 8.03 0.94 11.52
N LEU A 128 8.92 0.34 12.32
CA LEU A 128 8.82 -1.08 12.68
C LEU A 128 7.49 -1.36 13.38
N GLY A 129 7.05 -0.51 14.32
CA GLY A 129 5.77 -0.70 15.01
C GLY A 129 4.54 -0.73 14.09
N TRP A 130 4.44 0.15 13.09
CA TRP A 130 3.32 0.06 12.14
C TRP A 130 3.49 -1.02 11.08
N ILE A 131 4.72 -1.46 10.76
CA ILE A 131 4.94 -2.65 9.92
C ILE A 131 4.42 -3.91 10.62
N ASP A 132 4.70 -4.08 11.91
CA ASP A 132 4.18 -5.19 12.72
C ASP A 132 2.64 -5.15 12.72
N THR A 133 2.06 -3.95 12.90
CA THR A 133 0.60 -3.71 12.82
C THR A 133 0.01 -4.10 11.46
N MET A 134 0.78 -4.00 10.37
CA MET A 134 0.32 -4.36 9.03
C MET A 134 0.31 -5.87 8.80
N ARG A 135 1.29 -6.61 9.33
CA ARG A 135 1.51 -8.02 8.96
C ARG A 135 1.00 -9.00 10.01
N ASP A 136 1.27 -8.72 11.28
CA ASP A 136 1.17 -9.74 12.32
C ASP A 136 -0.28 -9.91 12.78
N SER A 137 -0.61 -11.09 13.31
CA SER A 137 -1.93 -11.39 13.87
C SER A 137 -2.12 -10.83 15.27
N PHE A 138 -1.04 -10.76 16.06
CA PHE A 138 -1.06 -10.18 17.40
C PHE A 138 0.19 -9.32 17.62
N ILE A 139 -0.02 -8.08 18.07
CA ILE A 139 1.04 -7.12 18.34
C ILE A 139 0.92 -6.70 19.81
N PRO A 140 1.90 -7.02 20.67
CA PRO A 140 1.89 -6.57 22.06
C PRO A 140 2.16 -5.06 22.18
N GLU A 141 1.77 -4.49 23.30
CA GLU A 141 2.14 -3.13 23.71
C GLU A 141 3.68 -2.98 23.75
N ASP A 142 4.17 -1.91 23.12
CA ASP A 142 5.58 -1.53 23.10
C ASP A 142 5.72 -0.03 22.80
N ARG A 143 5.88 0.75 23.88
CA ARG A 143 6.03 2.21 23.77
C ARG A 143 7.31 2.65 23.08
N SER A 144 8.34 1.80 23.04
CA SER A 144 9.58 2.12 22.33
C SER A 144 9.36 2.21 20.82
N ARG A 145 8.36 1.48 20.30
CA ARG A 145 7.86 1.54 18.92
C ARG A 145 6.58 2.37 18.76
N GLY A 146 6.16 3.06 19.82
CA GLY A 146 4.93 3.86 19.85
C GLY A 146 3.64 3.03 19.79
N LEU A 147 3.66 1.76 20.18
CA LEU A 147 2.49 0.90 20.31
C LEU A 147 1.96 0.98 21.74
N PHE A 148 0.81 1.62 21.92
CA PHE A 148 0.27 1.93 23.26
C PHE A 148 -0.67 0.85 23.83
N PHE A 149 -1.09 -0.09 22.99
CA PHE A 149 -2.06 -1.12 23.32
C PHE A 149 -1.72 -2.40 22.58
N ASP A 150 -2.00 -3.52 23.22
CA ASP A 150 -2.10 -4.80 22.53
C ASP A 150 -3.11 -4.69 21.37
N GLN A 151 -2.77 -5.27 20.23
CA GLN A 151 -3.63 -5.34 19.07
C GLN A 151 -3.72 -6.78 18.58
N ASP A 152 -4.89 -7.38 18.77
CA ASP A 152 -5.25 -8.67 18.18
C ASP A 152 -6.06 -8.43 16.89
N TRP A 153 -5.65 -9.08 15.80
CA TRP A 153 -6.29 -9.07 14.49
C TRP A 153 -7.02 -10.38 14.18
N GLY A 154 -6.93 -11.38 15.06
CA GLY A 154 -7.44 -12.72 14.83
C GLY A 154 -6.87 -13.32 13.55
N SER A 155 -7.76 -13.76 12.66
CA SER A 155 -7.41 -14.32 11.36
C SER A 155 -7.44 -13.30 10.20
N MET A 156 -7.47 -12.00 10.50
CA MET A 156 -7.47 -10.98 9.44
C MET A 156 -6.16 -11.04 8.64
N PRO A 157 -6.22 -11.09 7.30
CA PRO A 157 -5.02 -11.06 6.47
C PRO A 157 -4.12 -9.87 6.78
N GLY A 158 -2.81 -10.07 6.59
CA GLY A 158 -1.83 -9.00 6.64
C GLY A 158 -1.92 -8.09 5.41
N VAL A 159 -1.31 -6.92 5.52
CA VAL A 159 -1.10 -5.96 4.43
C VAL A 159 0.39 -5.89 4.14
N ILE A 160 0.79 -6.01 2.87
CA ILE A 160 2.20 -5.95 2.51
C ILE A 160 2.70 -4.49 2.61
N PRO A 161 3.73 -4.22 3.44
CA PRO A 161 4.34 -2.90 3.51
C PRO A 161 5.08 -2.55 2.22
N VAL A 162 4.84 -1.35 1.72
CA VAL A 162 5.50 -0.82 0.53
C VAL A 162 6.49 0.27 0.94
N ALA A 163 7.78 0.01 0.70
CA ALA A 163 8.84 0.99 0.86
C ALA A 163 9.06 1.72 -0.47
N SER A 164 8.78 3.03 -0.50
CA SER A 164 8.87 3.84 -1.71
C SER A 164 9.25 5.29 -1.38
N GLY A 165 10.12 5.87 -2.22
CA GLY A 165 10.47 7.29 -2.19
C GLY A 165 11.96 7.57 -1.96
N GLY A 166 12.65 7.97 -3.03
CA GLY A 166 14.06 8.40 -2.97
C GLY A 166 15.05 7.29 -2.62
N ILE A 167 14.72 6.04 -2.96
CA ILE A 167 15.58 4.87 -2.75
C ILE A 167 16.29 4.48 -4.06
N HIS A 168 17.43 3.82 -3.93
CA HIS A 168 18.33 3.36 -5.00
C HIS A 168 19.14 2.16 -4.50
N VAL A 169 19.97 1.56 -5.35
CA VAL A 169 20.66 0.28 -5.08
C VAL A 169 21.40 0.21 -3.74
N TRP A 170 22.08 1.28 -3.30
CA TRP A 170 22.80 1.29 -2.02
C TRP A 170 21.91 1.20 -0.77
N HIS A 171 20.60 1.43 -0.91
CA HIS A 171 19.65 1.27 0.19
C HIS A 171 19.20 -0.18 0.35
N MET A 172 19.47 -1.08 -0.59
CA MET A 172 18.98 -2.46 -0.56
C MET A 172 19.31 -3.22 0.73
N PRO A 173 20.55 -3.21 1.26
CA PRO A 173 20.85 -3.90 2.50
C PRO A 173 20.01 -3.41 3.69
N ALA A 174 19.79 -2.10 3.78
CA ALA A 174 18.97 -1.50 4.83
C ALA A 174 17.48 -1.83 4.65
N LEU A 175 16.97 -1.78 3.42
CA LEU A 175 15.57 -2.08 3.13
C LEU A 175 15.23 -3.54 3.46
N VAL A 176 16.05 -4.51 3.05
CA VAL A 176 15.84 -5.92 3.38
C VAL A 176 15.93 -6.15 4.88
N ALA A 177 16.87 -5.49 5.58
CA ALA A 177 16.99 -5.60 7.03
C ALA A 177 15.81 -5.00 7.80
N ILE A 178 15.13 -3.97 7.26
CA ILE A 178 14.00 -3.31 7.90
C ILE A 178 12.69 -4.04 7.58
N PHE A 179 12.45 -4.37 6.31
CA PHE A 179 11.16 -4.83 5.84
C PHE A 179 11.08 -6.35 5.66
N GLY A 180 12.20 -7.04 5.45
CA GLY A 180 12.21 -8.47 5.14
C GLY A 180 11.53 -8.81 3.81
N ASP A 181 11.25 -10.10 3.62
CA ASP A 181 10.77 -10.65 2.34
C ASP A 181 9.32 -10.26 2.03
N ASP A 182 8.46 -10.15 3.04
CA ASP A 182 7.06 -9.74 2.90
C ASP A 182 6.95 -8.22 2.77
N SER A 183 7.50 -7.69 1.67
CA SER A 183 7.47 -6.26 1.35
C SER A 183 7.54 -6.00 -0.15
N VAL A 184 7.14 -4.79 -0.55
CA VAL A 184 7.34 -4.28 -1.92
C VAL A 184 8.29 -3.09 -1.86
N LEU A 185 9.38 -3.16 -2.61
CA LEU A 185 10.37 -2.08 -2.71
C LEU A 185 10.21 -1.37 -4.07
N GLN A 186 9.81 -0.10 -4.06
CA GLN A 186 9.55 0.66 -5.29
C GLN A 186 10.66 1.66 -5.62
N PHE A 187 11.32 1.43 -6.75
CA PHE A 187 12.35 2.30 -7.30
C PHE A 187 11.78 3.06 -8.50
N GLY A 188 11.40 4.32 -8.29
CA GLY A 188 10.97 5.23 -9.36
C GLY A 188 12.16 5.70 -10.19
N GLY A 189 12.71 6.88 -9.86
CA GLY A 189 13.94 7.38 -10.51
C GLY A 189 15.22 6.60 -10.19
N GLY A 190 15.13 5.49 -9.44
CA GLY A 190 16.26 4.61 -9.11
C GLY A 190 16.30 3.32 -9.93
N THR A 191 15.36 3.13 -10.87
CA THR A 191 15.37 2.08 -11.90
C THR A 191 15.93 2.66 -13.19
#